data_AF-A0A9Q3RZ99-F1
#
_entry.id   AF-A0A9Q3RZ99-F1
#
_cell.length_a   1.000
_cell.length_b   1.000
_cell.length_c   1.000
_cell.angle_alpha   90.00
_cell.angle_beta   90.00
_cell.angle_gamma   90.00
#
_symmetry.space_group_name_H-M   'P 1'
#
loop_
_entity.id
_entity.type
_entity.pdbx_description
1 polymer ?
#
loop_
_entity_poly.entity_id
_entity_poly.type
_entity_poly.pdbx_seq_one_letter_code
_entity_poly.pdbx_strand_id
1 'polypeptide(L)'
;MRRIKAMVSIGLLAAGCQANSSSLEQAPPLPPPAATADTEVPVFVTAICGDCHAVTEDTISPNPQAPGFADIANSPGLTRETLVTFLSDAHNYPMQMDVDLVEEDIEVIADYVMTLQSDDYHRTPS
;
A
#
# COMPACT_ATOMS: atom_id res chain seq x y z
N MET A 1 25.72 -55.56 -37.33
CA MET A 1 26.11 -55.67 -35.91
C MET A 1 25.12 -54.86 -35.08
N ARG A 2 24.39 -55.55 -34.19
CA ARG A 2 23.31 -55.04 -33.34
C ARG A 2 23.90 -54.31 -32.12
N ARG A 3 23.43 -53.11 -31.80
CA ARG A 3 23.45 -52.59 -30.42
C ARG A 3 22.09 -51.99 -30.10
N ILE A 4 21.31 -52.80 -29.39
CA ILE A 4 20.04 -52.44 -28.77
C ILE A 4 20.39 -51.59 -27.54
N LYS A 5 19.93 -50.34 -27.50
CA LYS A 5 19.83 -49.60 -26.24
C LYS A 5 18.34 -49.47 -25.92
N ALA A 6 17.89 -50.36 -25.05
CA ALA A 6 16.63 -50.17 -24.33
C ALA A 6 16.84 -48.99 -23.38
N MET A 7 16.03 -47.94 -23.53
CA MET A 7 15.91 -46.90 -22.52
C MET A 7 14.42 -46.84 -22.16
N VAL A 8 14.12 -47.57 -21.09
CA VAL A 8 12.87 -47.49 -20.33
C VAL A 8 12.90 -46.17 -19.57
N SER A 9 11.87 -45.34 -19.73
CA SER A 9 11.46 -44.29 -18.78
C SER A 9 10.08 -43.79 -19.25
N ILE A 10 9.01 -44.41 -18.75
CA ILE A 10 8.21 -43.93 -17.62
C ILE A 10 7.39 -42.70 -18.04
N GLY A 11 6.12 -42.98 -18.36
CA GLY A 11 5.12 -41.98 -18.66
C GLY A 11 4.76 -41.19 -17.42
N LEU A 12 4.70 -39.87 -17.57
CA LEU A 12 4.08 -38.97 -16.61
C LEU A 12 2.67 -38.67 -17.10
N LEU A 13 1.67 -39.26 -16.46
CA LEU A 13 0.29 -38.84 -16.59
C LEU A 13 0.14 -37.51 -15.87
N ALA A 14 -0.06 -36.41 -16.61
CA ALA A 14 -0.53 -35.17 -16.02
C ALA A 14 -2.02 -35.32 -15.70
N ALA A 15 -2.33 -35.68 -14.46
CA ALA A 15 -3.68 -35.59 -13.90
C ALA A 15 -4.04 -34.10 -13.76
N GLY A 16 -4.97 -33.64 -14.59
CA GLY A 16 -5.51 -32.28 -14.50
C GLY A 16 -6.38 -32.11 -13.26
N CYS A 17 -6.13 -31.07 -12.48
CA CYS A 17 -7.09 -30.59 -11.49
C CYS A 17 -8.11 -29.69 -12.21
N GLN A 18 -9.28 -30.24 -12.53
CA GLN A 18 -10.44 -29.44 -12.88
C GLN A 18 -11.02 -28.89 -11.57
N ALA A 19 -10.80 -27.62 -11.27
CA ALA A 19 -11.48 -26.95 -10.17
C ALA A 19 -12.91 -26.62 -10.62
N ASN A 20 -13.83 -27.57 -10.44
CA ASN A 20 -15.26 -27.30 -10.53
C ASN A 20 -15.70 -26.67 -9.20
N SER A 21 -15.71 -25.35 -9.12
CA SER A 21 -16.34 -24.65 -8.01
C SER A 21 -17.79 -24.37 -8.37
N SER A 22 -18.66 -25.18 -7.77
CA SER A 22 -20.11 -25.05 -7.76
C SER A 22 -20.53 -23.64 -7.34
N SER A 23 -21.55 -23.15 -8.03
CA SER A 23 -22.38 -22.01 -7.65
C SER A 23 -22.82 -22.17 -6.19
N LEU A 24 -22.29 -21.34 -5.31
CA LEU A 24 -22.90 -21.08 -4.01
C LEU A 24 -23.73 -19.82 -4.16
N GLU A 25 -25.03 -19.99 -3.91
CA GLU A 25 -26.02 -18.99 -3.58
C GLU A 25 -25.51 -17.54 -3.49
N GLN A 26 -26.09 -16.69 -4.35
CA GLN A 26 -26.05 -15.25 -4.30
C GLN A 26 -26.38 -14.74 -2.88
N ALA A 27 -25.36 -14.39 -2.11
CA ALA A 27 -25.52 -13.56 -0.92
C ALA A 27 -26.10 -12.19 -1.33
N PRO A 28 -26.90 -11.52 -0.47
CA PRO A 28 -27.31 -10.14 -0.72
C PRO A 28 -26.07 -9.29 -1.02
N PRO A 29 -26.18 -8.27 -1.89
CA PRO A 29 -25.03 -7.41 -2.19
C PRO A 29 -24.53 -6.85 -0.86
N LEU A 30 -23.33 -7.27 -0.49
CA LEU A 30 -22.55 -6.59 0.54
C LEU A 30 -22.50 -5.11 0.13
N PRO A 31 -22.54 -4.16 1.08
CA PRO A 31 -22.07 -2.81 0.76
C PRO A 31 -20.72 -2.96 0.03
N PRO A 32 -20.40 -2.07 -0.93
CA PRO A 32 -19.09 -2.11 -1.57
C PRO A 32 -18.05 -2.27 -0.45
N PRO A 33 -17.06 -3.17 -0.60
CA PRO A 33 -15.99 -3.21 0.38
C PRO A 33 -15.55 -1.76 0.55
N ALA A 34 -15.58 -1.27 1.78
CA ALA A 34 -14.82 -0.06 2.11
C ALA A 34 -13.49 -0.29 1.43
N ALA A 35 -13.13 0.59 0.51
CA ALA A 35 -12.00 0.40 -0.37
C ALA A 35 -10.76 0.38 0.51
N THR A 36 -10.44 -0.77 1.09
CA THR A 36 -9.10 -1.12 1.51
C THR A 36 -8.39 -1.28 0.18
N ALA A 37 -8.01 -0.14 -0.40
CA ALA A 37 -6.97 -0.13 -1.39
C ALA A 37 -5.79 -0.75 -0.66
N ASP A 38 -5.56 -2.05 -0.88
CA ASP A 38 -4.32 -2.73 -0.50
C ASP A 38 -3.21 -2.15 -1.40
N THR A 39 -3.00 -0.83 -1.28
CA THR A 39 -1.87 -0.13 -1.85
C THR A 39 -0.72 -0.47 -0.92
N GLU A 40 0.08 -1.45 -1.33
CA GLU A 40 1.34 -1.79 -0.69
C GLU A 40 2.13 -0.49 -0.43
N VAL A 41 2.50 -0.25 0.83
CA VAL A 41 3.30 0.92 1.19
C VAL A 41 4.67 0.79 0.54
N PRO A 42 5.14 1.80 -0.21
CA PRO A 42 6.50 1.79 -0.71
C PRO A 42 7.49 1.63 0.45
N VAL A 43 8.44 0.69 0.33
CA VAL A 43 9.41 0.37 1.40
C VAL A 43 10.13 1.63 1.91
N PHE A 44 10.46 2.55 1.00
CA PHE A 44 11.10 3.82 1.32
C PHE A 44 10.24 4.71 2.24
N VAL A 45 8.92 4.78 2.00
CA VAL A 45 8.00 5.57 2.83
C VAL A 45 8.00 5.06 4.26
N THR A 46 7.93 3.74 4.44
CA THR A 46 8.03 3.14 5.78
C THR A 46 9.37 3.42 6.43
N ALA A 47 10.48 3.32 5.68
CA ALA A 47 11.82 3.51 6.21
C ALA A 47 12.12 4.95 6.65
N ILE A 48 11.56 5.95 5.97
CA ILE A 48 11.83 7.38 6.28
C ILE A 48 10.77 7.97 7.18
N CYS A 49 9.49 7.66 6.97
CA CYS A 49 8.39 8.33 7.65
C CYS A 49 7.84 7.50 8.83
N GLY A 50 8.03 6.18 8.82
CA GLY A 50 7.41 5.24 9.75
C GLY A 50 7.89 5.33 11.19
N ASP A 51 9.06 5.92 11.44
CA ASP A 51 9.57 6.13 12.81
C ASP A 51 8.74 7.16 13.60
N CYS A 52 8.02 8.04 12.89
CA CYS A 52 7.16 9.07 13.48
C CYS A 52 5.69 8.88 13.13
N HIS A 53 5.38 8.54 11.87
CA HIS A 53 4.02 8.50 11.34
C HIS A 53 3.47 7.07 11.26
N ALA A 54 2.17 6.93 11.47
CA ALA A 54 1.41 5.80 10.95
C ALA A 54 1.32 5.93 9.43
N VAL A 55 2.07 5.12 8.69
CA VAL A 55 2.13 5.21 7.22
C VAL A 55 1.04 4.40 6.53
N THR A 56 0.45 3.40 7.19
CA THR A 56 -0.73 2.66 6.69
C THR A 56 -2.00 3.12 7.39
N GLU A 57 -3.14 2.84 6.76
CA GLU A 57 -4.44 2.90 7.43
C GLU A 57 -4.47 2.03 8.70
N ASP A 58 -5.36 2.36 9.62
CA ASP A 58 -5.63 1.62 10.86
C ASP A 58 -4.44 1.37 11.79
N THR A 59 -3.36 2.15 11.64
CA THR A 59 -2.21 2.15 12.56
C THR A 59 -2.11 3.46 13.33
N ILE A 60 -1.41 3.42 14.46
CA ILE A 60 -1.20 4.56 15.35
C ILE A 60 0.22 5.07 15.15
N SER A 61 0.37 6.38 14.98
CA SER A 61 1.67 7.02 14.84
C SER A 61 2.53 6.78 16.09
N PRO A 62 3.79 6.32 15.94
CA PRO A 62 4.71 6.20 17.07
C PRO A 62 4.95 7.54 17.80
N ASN A 63 4.96 8.64 17.06
CA ASN A 63 4.98 9.98 17.62
C ASN A 63 3.54 10.54 17.67
N PRO A 64 2.96 10.79 18.86
CA PRO A 64 1.57 11.26 19.00
C PRO A 64 1.36 12.70 18.48
N GLN A 65 2.42 13.41 18.10
CA GLN A 65 2.31 14.73 17.44
C GLN A 65 2.41 14.64 15.92
N ALA A 66 2.75 13.47 15.37
CA ALA A 66 2.79 13.22 13.95
C ALA A 66 1.46 12.59 13.49
N PRO A 67 0.62 13.28 12.69
CA PRO A 67 -0.63 12.69 12.21
C PRO A 67 -0.35 11.48 11.31
N GLY A 68 -1.23 10.47 11.35
CA GLY A 68 -1.14 9.35 10.42
C GLY A 68 -1.31 9.80 8.97
N PHE A 69 -0.79 9.04 8.01
CA PHE A 69 -0.86 9.39 6.60
C PHE A 69 -2.31 9.44 6.09
N ALA A 70 -3.20 8.59 6.60
CA ALA A 70 -4.64 8.67 6.31
C ALA A 70 -5.27 9.98 6.83
N ASP A 71 -4.85 10.48 8.00
CA ASP A 71 -5.28 11.80 8.50
C ASP A 71 -4.77 12.95 7.63
N ILE A 72 -3.53 12.84 7.15
CA ILE A 72 -2.92 13.84 6.27
C ILE A 72 -3.70 13.87 4.95
N ALA A 73 -3.83 12.71 4.28
CA ALA A 73 -4.49 12.51 2.99
C ALA A 73 -5.92 13.08 2.94
N ASN A 74 -6.62 12.99 4.07
CA ASN A 74 -8.01 13.41 4.20
C ASN A 74 -8.17 14.78 4.91
N SER A 75 -7.09 15.54 5.05
CA SER A 75 -7.16 16.90 5.61
C SER A 75 -7.85 17.88 4.64
N PRO A 76 -8.70 18.81 5.13
CA PRO A 76 -9.44 19.72 4.27
C PRO A 76 -8.52 20.57 3.37
N GLY A 77 -8.74 20.49 2.06
CA GLY A 77 -7.99 21.27 1.07
C GLY A 77 -6.63 20.68 0.70
N LEU A 78 -6.27 19.49 1.19
CA LEU A 78 -5.08 18.79 0.70
C LEU A 78 -5.25 18.41 -0.78
N THR A 79 -4.19 18.65 -1.53
CA THR A 79 -3.98 18.17 -2.89
C THR A 79 -2.56 17.63 -3.02
N ARG A 80 -2.30 16.86 -4.08
CA ARG A 80 -0.94 16.42 -4.41
C ARG A 80 0.03 17.60 -4.52
N GLU A 81 -0.38 18.68 -5.21
CA GLU A 81 0.44 19.89 -5.40
C GLU A 81 0.83 20.54 -4.07
N THR A 82 -0.15 20.70 -3.17
CA THR A 82 0.11 21.30 -1.85
C THR A 82 0.99 20.40 -0.99
N LEU A 83 0.86 19.07 -1.13
CA LEU A 83 1.68 18.11 -0.39
C LEU A 83 3.12 18.09 -0.92
N VAL A 84 3.32 18.08 -2.24
CA VAL A 84 4.65 18.23 -2.86
C VAL A 84 5.28 19.55 -2.43
N THR A 85 4.54 20.66 -2.50
CA THR A 85 5.03 21.96 -2.04
C THR A 85 5.44 21.93 -0.58
N PHE A 86 4.62 21.32 0.27
CA PHE A 86 4.94 21.13 1.68
C PHE A 86 6.22 20.33 1.84
N LEU A 87 6.35 19.14 1.24
CA LEU A 87 7.54 18.29 1.39
C LEU A 87 8.82 18.93 0.81
N SER A 88 8.70 19.71 -0.27
CA SER A 88 9.82 20.44 -0.88
C SER A 88 10.32 21.60 -0.02
N ASP A 89 9.40 22.34 0.62
CA ASP A 89 9.72 23.48 1.51
C ASP A 89 10.00 23.02 2.96
N ALA A 90 9.41 21.90 3.38
CA ALA A 90 9.50 21.32 4.72
C ALA A 90 10.85 20.68 5.02
N HIS A 91 11.89 21.02 4.25
CA HIS A 91 13.25 20.63 4.56
C HIS A 91 13.74 21.07 5.95
N ASN A 92 13.00 21.87 6.75
CA ASN A 92 13.41 22.19 8.14
C ASN A 92 12.33 22.81 9.07
N TYR A 93 11.04 22.92 8.67
CA TYR A 93 10.04 23.57 9.55
C TYR A 93 8.70 22.86 9.66
N PRO A 94 8.27 22.51 10.89
CA PRO A 94 9.06 22.61 12.12
C PRO A 94 10.23 21.60 12.12
N MET A 95 11.30 21.85 12.91
CA MET A 95 12.43 20.92 13.16
C MET A 95 12.00 19.53 13.73
N GLN A 96 10.71 19.23 13.72
CA GLN A 96 10.10 18.00 14.20
C GLN A 96 10.18 16.88 13.14
N MET A 97 10.34 17.24 11.86
CA MET A 97 10.51 16.32 10.74
C MET A 97 11.86 16.62 10.07
N ASP A 98 12.93 16.11 10.68
CA ASP A 98 14.32 16.26 10.22
C ASP A 98 14.64 15.15 9.21
N VAL A 99 14.13 15.30 7.98
CA VAL A 99 14.31 14.35 6.88
C VAL A 99 14.85 15.06 5.65
N ASP A 100 15.86 14.46 5.01
CA ASP A 100 16.39 14.92 3.72
C ASP A 100 15.67 14.15 2.60
N LEU A 101 14.92 14.86 1.74
CA LEU A 101 14.19 14.27 0.63
C LEU A 101 14.63 14.89 -0.70
N VAL A 102 14.93 14.05 -1.69
CA VAL A 102 15.11 14.52 -3.07
C VAL A 102 13.75 14.61 -3.77
N GLU A 103 13.68 15.34 -4.89
CA GLU A 103 12.44 15.58 -5.64
C GLU A 103 11.71 14.28 -6.02
N GLU A 104 12.45 13.25 -6.41
CA GLU A 104 11.91 11.92 -6.74
C GLU A 104 11.21 11.26 -5.55
N ASP A 105 11.80 11.38 -4.36
CA ASP A 105 11.24 10.84 -3.12
C ASP A 105 9.97 11.60 -2.69
N ILE A 106 9.98 12.92 -2.86
CA ILE A 106 8.84 13.79 -2.57
C ILE A 106 7.64 13.38 -3.42
N GLU A 107 7.85 13.15 -4.71
CA GLU A 107 6.78 12.70 -5.62
C GLU A 107 6.22 11.35 -5.21
N VAL A 108 7.09 10.37 -4.88
CA VAL A 108 6.67 9.04 -4.42
C VAL A 108 5.85 9.12 -3.14
N ILE A 109 6.30 9.91 -2.16
CA ILE A 109 5.56 10.10 -0.91
C ILE A 109 4.20 10.74 -1.19
N ALA A 110 4.18 11.81 -1.99
CA ALA A 110 2.95 12.53 -2.29
C ALA A 110 1.95 11.63 -3.02
N ASP A 111 2.39 10.87 -4.02
CA ASP A 111 1.54 9.92 -4.74
C ASP A 111 0.98 8.85 -3.82
N TYR A 112 1.81 8.28 -2.95
CA TYR A 112 1.36 7.28 -1.99
C TYR A 112 0.30 7.84 -1.02
N VAL A 113 0.57 8.99 -0.39
CA VAL A 113 -0.39 9.61 0.54
C VAL A 113 -1.72 9.89 -0.15
N MET A 114 -1.71 10.34 -1.40
CA MET A 114 -2.95 10.58 -2.15
C MET A 114 -3.77 9.30 -2.39
N THR A 115 -3.15 8.10 -2.37
CA THR A 115 -3.90 6.84 -2.48
C THR A 115 -4.75 6.53 -1.25
N LEU A 116 -4.47 7.18 -0.12
CA LEU A 116 -5.19 6.99 1.15
C LEU A 116 -6.37 7.96 1.31
N GLN A 117 -6.64 8.79 0.29
CA GLN A 117 -7.78 9.69 0.31
C GLN A 117 -9.08 8.90 0.09
N SER A 118 -10.08 9.15 0.93
CA SER A 118 -11.35 8.44 0.92
C SER A 118 -12.52 9.36 1.25
N ASP A 119 -13.60 9.30 0.47
CA ASP A 119 -14.84 10.05 0.73
C ASP A 119 -15.54 9.58 2.02
N ASP A 120 -15.29 8.34 2.44
CA ASP A 120 -15.83 7.72 3.65
C ASP A 120 -14.84 7.79 4.83
N TYR A 121 -13.83 8.66 4.75
CA TYR A 121 -12.82 8.78 5.80
C TYR A 121 -13.42 9.21 7.14
N HIS A 122 -13.13 8.43 8.17
CA HIS A 122 -13.42 8.76 9.55
C HIS A 122 -12.13 8.81 10.34
N ARG A 123 -11.81 9.98 10.89
CA ARG A 123 -10.63 10.13 11.76
C ARG A 123 -10.72 9.18 12.94
N THR A 124 -9.77 8.26 13.00
CA THR A 124 -9.52 7.43 14.18
C THR A 124 -8.72 8.26 15.20
N PRO A 125 -9.07 8.24 16.50
CA PRO A 125 -8.30 8.97 17.51
C PRO A 125 -6.84 8.50 17.54
N SER A 126 -5.91 9.45 17.39
CA SER A 126 -4.45 9.29 17.51
C SER A 126 -3.98 9.30 18.96
#